data_AF-A0A838FSY9-F1
#
_entry.id   AF-A0A838FSY9-F1
#
_cell.length_a   1.000
_cell.length_b   1.000
_cell.length_c   1.000
_cell.angle_alpha   90.00
_cell.angle_beta   90.00
_cell.angle_gamma   90.00
#
_symmetry.space_group_name_H-M   'P 1'
#
loop_
_entity.id
_entity.type
_entity.pdbx_description
1 polymer ?
#
loop_
_entity_poly.entity_id
_entity_poly.type
_entity_poly.pdbx_seq_one_letter_code
_entity_poly.pdbx_strand_id
1 'polypeptide(L)'
;MNARVVAYASLAGATLLVPAVAKADIIFSGPVNLTIPTSTNGLYLNVVTGQNNLPAPGGPGSSVPGWDINPWSSTTLNLFNPTAPAGGVYQGSAGNFNLAVGTLVSAAGPFSSGLFSNSPNFNSSNNYIGFRFQN
;
A
#
# COMPACT_ATOMS: atom_id res chain seq x y z
N MET A 1 1.26 -19.92 52.29
CA MET A 1 1.95 -19.62 51.01
C MET A 1 2.94 -18.48 51.26
N ASN A 2 4.21 -18.67 50.90
CA ASN A 2 5.33 -17.84 51.36
C ASN A 2 5.46 -16.60 50.46
N ALA A 3 5.34 -15.40 51.04
CA ALA A 3 5.28 -14.10 50.32
C ALA A 3 6.48 -13.85 49.37
N ARG A 4 7.59 -14.58 49.59
CA ARG A 4 8.76 -14.55 48.71
C ARG A 4 8.52 -15.13 47.32
N VAL A 5 7.64 -16.13 47.17
CA VAL A 5 7.30 -16.72 45.86
C VAL A 5 6.49 -15.74 44.99
N VAL A 6 5.67 -14.90 45.63
CA VAL A 6 4.91 -13.83 44.94
C VAL A 6 5.84 -12.70 44.47
N ALA A 7 6.88 -12.39 45.24
CA ALA A 7 7.86 -11.34 44.90
C ALA A 7 8.79 -11.70 43.72
N TYR A 8 9.08 -12.99 43.49
CA TYR A 8 9.83 -13.41 42.30
C TYR A 8 8.95 -13.48 41.04
N ALA A 9 7.66 -13.78 41.19
CA ALA A 9 6.72 -13.80 40.07
C ALA A 9 6.43 -12.40 39.50
N SER A 10 6.49 -11.34 40.33
CA SER A 10 6.31 -9.96 39.88
C SER A 10 7.54 -9.34 39.20
N LEU A 11 8.74 -9.88 39.44
CA LEU A 11 9.97 -9.41 38.77
C LEU A 11 10.22 -10.13 37.43
N ALA A 12 9.75 -11.38 37.28
CA ALA A 12 9.80 -12.12 36.02
C ALA A 12 8.78 -11.64 34.96
N GLY A 13 7.73 -10.91 35.38
CA GLY A 13 6.75 -10.29 34.48
C GLY A 13 7.17 -8.92 33.92
N ALA A 14 8.33 -8.40 34.34
CA ALA A 14 8.80 -7.06 34.01
C ALA A 14 9.87 -7.04 32.90
N THR A 15 10.09 -8.14 32.18
CA THR A 15 10.67 -8.05 30.83
C THR A 15 9.59 -7.51 29.91
N LEU A 16 9.40 -6.20 30.04
CA LEU A 16 8.69 -5.33 29.15
C LEU A 16 8.83 -5.87 27.75
N LEU A 17 7.69 -6.22 27.16
CA LEU A 17 7.47 -6.28 25.73
C LEU A 17 8.09 -5.01 25.15
N VAL A 18 9.37 -5.07 24.77
CA VAL A 18 9.98 -4.01 23.98
C VAL A 18 9.19 -4.10 22.68
N PRO A 19 8.34 -3.11 22.36
CA PRO A 19 7.63 -3.14 21.10
C PRO A 19 8.73 -3.26 20.03
N ALA A 20 8.61 -4.26 19.17
CA ALA A 20 9.55 -4.45 18.08
C ALA A 20 9.71 -3.09 17.40
N VAL A 21 10.94 -2.57 17.36
CA VAL A 21 11.23 -1.31 16.68
C VAL A 21 10.79 -1.53 15.24
N ALA A 22 9.74 -0.83 14.81
CA ALA A 22 9.29 -0.86 13.45
C ALA A 22 10.44 -0.33 12.59
N LYS A 23 11.19 -1.23 11.95
CA LYS A 23 12.19 -0.85 10.98
C LYS A 23 11.47 -0.38 9.73
N ALA A 24 11.52 0.93 9.47
CA ALA A 24 11.26 1.47 8.14
C ALA A 24 12.54 1.27 7.32
N ASP A 25 12.55 0.26 6.46
CA ASP A 25 13.62 0.05 5.48
C ASP A 25 13.11 0.42 4.08
N ILE A 26 13.95 1.07 3.28
CA ILE A 26 13.60 1.37 1.89
C ILE A 26 14.00 0.16 1.05
N ILE A 27 13.00 -0.66 0.70
CA ILE A 27 13.19 -1.75 -0.24
C ILE A 27 12.99 -1.18 -1.64
N PHE A 28 14.06 -1.05 -2.41
CA PHE A 28 14.04 -0.54 -3.77
C PHE A 28 14.55 -1.58 -4.76
N SER A 29 13.72 -1.96 -5.72
CA SER A 29 14.04 -2.92 -6.79
C SER A 29 14.88 -2.32 -7.93
N GLY A 30 15.15 -1.01 -7.91
CA GLY A 30 15.54 -0.28 -9.12
C GLY A 30 14.31 0.09 -9.98
N PRO A 31 14.52 0.84 -11.07
CA PRO A 31 13.45 1.17 -12.02
C PRO A 31 12.89 -0.09 -12.69
N VAL A 32 11.57 -0.24 -12.67
CA VAL A 32 10.85 -1.31 -13.39
C VAL A 32 9.91 -0.66 -14.38
N ASN A 33 10.03 -1.02 -15.66
CA ASN A 33 9.16 -0.53 -16.71
C ASN A 33 7.95 -1.45 -16.84
N LEU A 34 6.76 -0.95 -16.47
CA LEU A 34 5.50 -1.67 -16.57
C LEU A 34 4.55 -0.91 -17.50
N THR A 35 4.13 -1.55 -18.58
CA THR A 35 3.16 -0.95 -19.50
C THR A 35 1.78 -0.91 -18.83
N ILE A 36 1.17 0.27 -18.80
CA ILE A 36 -0.22 0.45 -18.35
C ILE A 36 -1.15 0.33 -19.58
N PRO A 37 -1.97 -0.72 -19.66
CA PRO A 37 -2.88 -0.94 -20.79
C PRO A 37 -4.01 0.09 -20.80
N THR A 38 -4.45 0.48 -22.00
CA THR A 38 -5.56 1.41 -22.19
C THR A 38 -6.95 0.74 -22.16
N SER A 39 -7.04 -0.48 -21.63
CA SER A 39 -8.28 -1.27 -21.56
C SER A 39 -8.92 -1.17 -20.16
N THR A 40 -10.15 -1.65 -20.03
CA THR A 40 -10.87 -1.71 -18.74
C THR A 40 -10.19 -2.60 -17.71
N ASN A 41 -9.30 -3.51 -18.14
CA ASN A 41 -8.58 -4.40 -17.25
C ASN A 41 -7.30 -3.75 -16.72
N GLY A 42 -6.66 -2.84 -17.44
CA GLY A 42 -5.47 -2.15 -16.94
C GLY A 42 -4.31 -3.08 -16.55
N LEU A 43 -3.44 -2.59 -15.67
CA LEU A 43 -2.30 -3.31 -15.11
C LEU A 43 -2.62 -3.68 -13.67
N TYR A 44 -2.82 -4.97 -13.39
CA TYR A 44 -3.04 -5.44 -12.03
C TYR A 44 -1.70 -5.69 -11.34
N LEU A 45 -1.53 -5.18 -10.13
CA LEU A 45 -0.32 -5.34 -9.33
C LEU A 45 -0.68 -5.93 -7.98
N ASN A 46 -0.01 -7.01 -7.59
CA ASN A 46 0.06 -7.46 -6.21
C ASN A 46 1.40 -6.97 -5.63
N VAL A 47 1.35 -5.99 -4.75
CA VAL A 47 2.57 -5.35 -4.20
C VAL A 47 3.23 -6.21 -3.11
N VAL A 48 2.54 -7.23 -2.61
CA VAL A 48 3.07 -8.18 -1.64
C VAL A 48 3.82 -9.32 -2.33
N THR A 49 3.28 -9.86 -3.43
CA THR A 49 3.87 -11.00 -4.16
C THR A 49 4.70 -10.58 -5.37
N GLY A 50 4.58 -9.33 -5.83
CA GLY A 50 5.22 -8.82 -7.05
C GLY A 50 4.57 -9.31 -8.35
N GLN A 51 3.46 -10.05 -8.27
CA GLN A 51 2.76 -10.55 -9.46
C GLN A 51 2.06 -9.41 -10.21
N ASN A 52 2.02 -9.55 -11.54
CA ASN A 52 1.29 -8.66 -12.44
C ASN A 52 0.76 -9.42 -13.66
N ASN A 53 -0.12 -8.80 -14.44
CA ASN A 53 -0.76 -9.43 -15.61
C ASN A 53 0.06 -9.31 -16.92
N LEU A 54 1.33 -8.90 -16.89
CA LEU A 54 2.21 -8.89 -18.07
C LEU A 54 2.82 -10.30 -18.30
N PRO A 55 3.15 -10.70 -19.56
CA PRO A 55 3.17 -9.91 -20.80
C PRO A 55 1.82 -9.79 -21.52
N ALA A 56 0.69 -10.10 -20.87
CA ALA A 56 -0.66 -9.95 -21.44
C ALA A 56 -1.36 -8.67 -20.90
N PRO A 57 -0.93 -7.47 -21.33
CA PRO A 57 -1.50 -6.21 -20.88
C PRO A 57 -3.02 -6.21 -21.05
N GLY A 58 -3.76 -6.04 -19.95
CA GLY A 58 -5.21 -6.01 -19.96
C GLY A 58 -5.89 -7.38 -19.80
N GLY A 59 -5.19 -8.39 -19.27
CA GLY A 59 -5.83 -9.60 -18.74
C GLY A 59 -6.66 -9.30 -17.48
N PRO A 60 -7.72 -10.07 -17.17
CA PRO A 60 -8.62 -9.80 -16.04
C PRO A 60 -7.89 -9.90 -14.70
N GLY A 61 -8.41 -9.21 -13.67
CA GLY A 61 -7.80 -9.21 -12.33
C GLY A 61 -7.71 -10.59 -11.68
N SER A 62 -8.48 -11.57 -12.16
CA SER A 62 -8.35 -12.98 -11.75
C SER A 62 -7.01 -13.62 -12.12
N SER A 63 -6.26 -13.03 -13.06
CA SER A 63 -4.89 -13.46 -13.41
C SER A 63 -3.83 -13.02 -12.38
N VAL A 64 -4.19 -12.07 -11.49
CA VAL A 64 -3.33 -11.60 -10.39
C VAL A 64 -4.14 -11.74 -9.09
N PRO A 65 -4.20 -12.94 -8.48
CA PRO A 65 -4.96 -13.15 -7.26
C PRO A 65 -4.52 -12.20 -6.14
N GLY A 66 -5.50 -11.56 -5.49
CA GLY A 66 -5.25 -10.62 -4.40
C GLY A 66 -4.49 -9.35 -4.82
N TRP A 67 -4.62 -8.91 -6.07
CA TRP A 67 -4.06 -7.63 -6.53
C TRP A 67 -4.49 -6.47 -5.63
N ASP A 68 -3.58 -5.52 -5.42
CA ASP A 68 -3.78 -4.34 -4.58
C ASP A 68 -4.12 -3.09 -5.40
N ILE A 69 -3.53 -2.96 -6.59
CA ILE A 69 -3.59 -1.74 -7.42
C ILE A 69 -3.93 -2.11 -8.87
N ASN A 70 -4.84 -1.36 -9.48
CA ASN A 70 -5.10 -1.37 -10.92
C ASN A 70 -5.03 0.06 -11.50
N PRO A 71 -3.85 0.49 -12.01
CA PRO A 71 -3.76 1.60 -12.93
C PRO A 71 -4.28 1.24 -14.33
N TRP A 72 -5.08 2.13 -14.90
CA TRP A 72 -5.57 2.03 -16.28
C TRP A 72 -5.83 3.41 -16.88
N SER A 73 -5.56 3.60 -18.18
CA SER A 73 -6.13 4.71 -18.99
C SER A 73 -5.63 4.74 -20.44
N SER A 74 -6.39 5.40 -21.33
CA SER A 74 -5.94 5.90 -22.64
C SER A 74 -5.58 7.40 -22.66
N THR A 75 -6.06 8.20 -21.71
CA THR A 75 -6.04 9.68 -21.77
C THR A 75 -5.73 10.34 -20.42
N THR A 76 -6.22 9.80 -19.31
CA THR A 76 -5.99 10.29 -17.94
C THR A 76 -5.82 9.15 -16.93
N LEU A 77 -4.74 9.12 -16.15
CA LEU A 77 -4.49 7.98 -15.26
C LEU A 77 -5.58 7.81 -14.19
N ASN A 78 -6.16 6.62 -14.16
CA ASN A 78 -7.14 6.22 -13.15
C ASN A 78 -6.54 5.12 -12.27
N LEU A 79 -6.92 5.11 -10.99
CA LEU A 79 -6.56 4.06 -10.03
C LEU A 79 -7.80 3.39 -9.47
N PHE A 80 -7.70 2.09 -9.28
CA PHE A 80 -8.70 1.30 -8.58
C PHE A 80 -8.01 0.32 -7.62
N ASN A 81 -8.69 0.00 -6.52
CA ASN A 81 -8.32 -1.03 -5.57
C ASN A 81 -9.58 -1.88 -5.29
N PRO A 82 -9.45 -3.19 -5.00
CA PRO A 82 -10.61 -3.99 -4.59
C PRO A 82 -11.03 -3.58 -3.18
N THR A 83 -12.12 -4.14 -2.64
CA THR A 83 -12.69 -3.79 -1.31
C THR A 83 -11.61 -3.52 -0.26
N ALA A 84 -11.53 -2.27 0.20
CA ALA A 84 -10.50 -1.82 1.13
C ALA A 84 -10.82 -2.18 2.59
N PRO A 85 -9.80 -2.35 3.45
CA PRO A 85 -9.98 -2.25 4.89
C PRO A 85 -10.64 -0.92 5.28
N ALA A 86 -11.32 -0.88 6.43
CA ALA A 86 -11.96 0.34 6.94
C ALA A 86 -10.97 1.52 6.93
N GLY A 87 -11.33 2.59 6.20
CA GLY A 87 -10.48 3.74 5.99
C GLY A 87 -9.68 3.78 4.68
N GLY A 88 -9.74 2.80 3.78
CA GLY A 88 -9.16 2.90 2.42
C GLY A 88 -7.79 2.24 2.21
N VAL A 89 -7.12 2.49 1.08
CA VAL A 89 -5.81 1.87 0.71
C VAL A 89 -4.77 2.94 0.35
N TYR A 90 -5.16 3.93 -0.46
CA TYR A 90 -4.26 4.99 -0.91
C TYR A 90 -4.17 6.09 0.14
N GLN A 91 -2.97 6.57 0.42
CA GLN A 91 -2.75 7.69 1.32
C GLN A 91 -3.04 8.99 0.58
N GLY A 92 -4.00 9.77 1.09
CA GLY A 92 -4.43 11.02 0.49
C GLY A 92 -5.87 11.36 0.84
N SER A 93 -6.25 12.60 0.56
CA SER A 93 -7.62 13.10 0.74
C SER A 93 -8.15 13.67 -0.58
N ALA A 94 -9.42 13.43 -0.88
CA ALA A 94 -10.17 14.16 -1.89
C ALA A 94 -9.56 14.18 -3.30
N GLY A 95 -9.06 13.04 -3.78
CA GLY A 95 -8.75 12.90 -5.19
C GLY A 95 -7.41 13.50 -5.64
N ASN A 96 -6.46 13.76 -4.74
CA ASN A 96 -5.06 13.88 -5.12
C ASN A 96 -4.20 12.93 -4.27
N PHE A 97 -3.66 11.89 -4.93
CA PHE A 97 -2.78 10.89 -4.32
C PHE A 97 -1.30 11.11 -4.64
N ASN A 98 -0.97 12.20 -5.34
CA ASN A 98 0.41 12.58 -5.53
C ASN A 98 0.94 13.29 -4.27
N LEU A 99 1.70 12.54 -3.47
CA LEU A 99 2.32 13.01 -2.24
C LEU A 99 3.51 13.92 -2.56
N ALA A 100 3.60 15.04 -1.86
CA ALA A 100 4.79 15.88 -1.89
C ALA A 100 6.00 15.09 -1.36
N VAL A 101 7.19 15.38 -1.90
CA VAL A 101 8.45 14.83 -1.39
C VAL A 101 8.55 15.11 0.12
N GLY A 102 8.89 14.08 0.89
CA GLY A 102 9.01 14.19 2.35
C GLY A 102 7.70 14.04 3.11
N THR A 103 6.58 13.75 2.43
CA THR A 103 5.33 13.39 3.12
C THR A 103 5.55 12.14 3.96
N LEU A 104 5.22 12.22 5.25
CA LEU A 104 5.28 11.08 6.15
C LEU A 104 4.20 10.06 5.79
N VAL A 105 4.62 8.87 5.36
CA VAL A 105 3.75 7.71 5.18
C VAL A 105 3.70 6.95 6.50
N SER A 106 2.53 6.93 7.15
CA SER A 106 2.35 6.22 8.43
C SER A 106 0.95 5.64 8.53
N ALA A 107 0.76 4.70 9.46
CA ALA A 107 -0.54 4.07 9.73
C ALA A 107 -1.63 5.07 10.15
N ALA A 108 -1.25 6.27 10.61
CA ALA A 108 -2.18 7.34 11.02
C ALA A 108 -2.54 8.32 9.89
N GLY A 109 -1.99 8.14 8.67
CA GLY A 109 -2.29 9.00 7.53
C GLY A 109 -3.77 8.95 7.11
N PRO A 110 -4.28 9.98 6.43
CA PRO A 110 -5.58 9.88 5.78
C PRO A 110 -5.50 8.84 4.66
N PHE A 111 -6.35 7.83 4.71
CA PHE A 111 -6.47 6.82 3.67
C PHE A 111 -7.82 6.94 2.95
N SER A 112 -7.84 6.58 1.67
CA SER A 112 -9.06 6.55 0.86
C SER A 112 -9.03 5.37 -0.10
N SER A 113 -10.20 4.93 -0.55
CA SER A 113 -10.37 3.83 -1.50
C SER A 113 -11.50 4.10 -2.47
N GLY A 114 -11.44 3.45 -3.63
CA GLY A 114 -12.49 3.50 -4.63
C GLY A 114 -11.93 3.71 -6.03
N LEU A 115 -12.82 4.13 -6.92
CA LEU A 115 -12.46 4.56 -8.26
C LEU A 115 -11.96 6.00 -8.19
N PHE A 116 -10.69 6.19 -8.51
CA PHE A 116 -10.07 7.50 -8.57
C PHE A 116 -9.76 7.86 -10.01
N SER A 117 -10.54 8.79 -10.54
CA SER A 117 -10.35 9.30 -11.90
C SER A 117 -9.54 10.59 -11.87
N ASN A 118 -8.56 10.73 -12.77
CA ASN A 118 -7.71 11.92 -12.92
C ASN A 118 -6.92 12.32 -11.66
N SER A 119 -6.58 11.35 -10.80
CA SER A 119 -6.42 11.62 -9.37
C SER A 119 -5.16 11.04 -8.71
N PRO A 120 -4.31 10.31 -9.42
CA PRO A 120 -2.90 10.61 -9.34
C PRO A 120 -2.57 11.65 -10.40
N ASN A 121 -2.40 12.90 -10.00
CA ASN A 121 -1.91 13.93 -10.91
C ASN A 121 -0.40 13.73 -11.13
N PHE A 122 -0.03 13.01 -12.20
CA PHE A 122 1.35 12.77 -12.60
C PHE A 122 1.91 13.90 -13.47
N ASN A 123 1.81 15.14 -13.00
CA ASN A 123 2.26 16.35 -13.70
C ASN A 123 3.72 16.71 -13.46
N SER A 124 4.51 15.85 -12.83
CA SER A 124 5.91 16.12 -12.53
C SER A 124 6.79 14.88 -12.71
N SER A 125 8.11 15.04 -12.60
CA SER A 125 9.05 13.92 -12.48
C SER A 125 9.00 13.23 -11.11
N ASN A 126 8.24 13.78 -10.16
CA ASN A 126 8.24 13.41 -8.76
C ASN A 126 6.81 13.07 -8.34
N ASN A 127 6.34 11.90 -8.74
CA ASN A 127 5.00 11.45 -8.39
C ASN A 127 5.06 10.30 -7.40
N TYR A 128 4.71 10.57 -6.14
CA TYR A 128 4.75 9.58 -5.07
C TYR A 128 3.33 9.20 -4.69
N ILE A 129 3.04 7.91 -4.63
CA ILE A 129 1.76 7.40 -4.11
C ILE A 129 2.08 6.60 -2.87
N GLY A 130 1.51 7.00 -1.73
CA GLY A 130 1.51 6.19 -0.52
C GLY A 130 0.34 5.21 -0.55
N PHE A 131 0.55 4.00 -0.05
CA PHE A 131 -0.50 3.02 0.14
C PHE A 131 -0.23 2.21 1.41
N ARG A 132 -1.28 1.58 1.94
CA ARG A 132 -1.16 0.53 2.96
C ARG A 132 -1.60 -0.80 2.38
N PHE A 133 -1.03 -1.89 2.88
CA PHE A 133 -1.44 -3.23 2.46
C PHE A 133 -2.89 -3.51 2.85
N GLN A 134 -3.60 -4.29 2.04
CA GLN A 134 -4.96 -4.73 2.35
C GLN A 134 -5.02 -5.88 3.36
N ASN A 135 -3.86 -6.42 3.78
CA ASN A 135 -3.74 -7.59 4.66
C ASN A 135 -3.75 -7.25 6.14
#